data_AF-A0AAW8HY04-F1
#
_entry.id   AF-A0AAW8HY04-F1
#
_cell.length_a   1.000
_cell.length_b   1.000
_cell.length_c   1.000
_cell.angle_alpha   90.00
_cell.angle_beta   90.00
_cell.angle_gamma   90.00
#
_symmetry.space_group_name_H-M   'P 1'
#
loop_
_entity.id
_entity.type
_entity.pdbx_description
1 polymer ?
#
loop_
_entity_poly.entity_id
_entity_poly.type
_entity_poly.pdbx_seq_one_letter_code
_entity_poly.pdbx_strand_id
1 'polypeptide(L)'
;MLKLFSAFRKDKIWDFDGGIHPPEMKTQSNGTPLRQVPLAQRYVMPLKQHIGSEGELCVAPGDRVLRGQPLTRGWGRMLPVHAPTSGTVSAIAPHPTAHPSGLSEMSIILEADGEDRWFARDGWSDWQQRSPEALIERIHQFGVAGLGGAGFPTGAKLRGGGDKIRTLIINAAECEPYITADDRLMQDCAAQIIDGVRILAHILQPDEVLIGIEDNKPQAISMMRAVLADVRGISLRVVPTKYPSGGAKQLTQILTGKQVPHGGRSSDIGVLMQNVGTAYAVKRAVIDGEPLTERVVTLTGESVAQPGNVWARLGTPVRHLLDNAGFNASAEQMVIMGGPLMGFTLPWLDVPVVKITNCLLAPSLSEMGKEQEEQGCIRCSACADACPADLLPQQLYWFSKGQQHDKATAHNLSDCIECGACAWVCPSNIPLVQYFRQEKAEIAAIREEARRAAEAKARFEARQQRLEREKAARLERHKQAAVQPAAEDKEAISAALARVRDKQQPAGPVVVQAGAEPDNSAVIVAREARKAQARAAQAEKQRAAVQPDASESADPRKA
;
A
#
# COMPACT_ATOMS: atom_id res chain seq x y z
N MET A 1 -45.24 5.76 23.35
CA MET A 1 -45.86 5.41 22.05
C MET A 1 -45.12 5.93 20.81
N LEU A 2 -44.25 6.96 20.88
CA LEU A 2 -43.55 7.51 19.70
C LEU A 2 -42.35 6.69 19.17
N LYS A 3 -41.91 5.63 19.86
CA LYS A 3 -40.77 4.78 19.42
C LYS A 3 -41.16 3.57 18.54
N LEU A 4 -42.45 3.23 18.42
CA LEU A 4 -42.87 2.08 17.60
C LEU A 4 -42.98 2.41 16.11
N PHE A 5 -43.29 3.67 15.76
CA PHE A 5 -43.41 4.11 14.36
C PHE A 5 -42.07 4.45 13.68
N SER A 6 -40.96 4.53 14.43
CA SER A 6 -39.62 4.73 13.85
C SER A 6 -38.98 3.44 13.34
N ALA A 7 -39.49 2.28 13.75
CA ALA A 7 -38.99 0.97 13.32
C ALA A 7 -39.33 0.63 11.85
N PHE A 8 -40.32 1.31 11.27
CA PHE A 8 -40.81 1.07 9.90
C PHE A 8 -40.50 2.21 8.91
N ARG A 9 -39.68 3.20 9.29
CA ARG A 9 -39.21 4.21 8.33
C ARG A 9 -38.23 3.54 7.37
N LYS A 10 -38.53 3.64 6.07
CA LYS A 10 -37.68 3.20 4.95
C LYS A 10 -36.28 3.85 4.99
N ASP A 11 -36.12 4.90 5.79
CA ASP A 11 -34.93 5.75 5.91
C ASP A 11 -34.43 5.84 7.37
N LYS A 12 -34.49 4.73 8.12
CA LYS A 12 -34.02 4.73 9.51
C LYS A 12 -32.50 4.95 9.55
N ILE A 13 -32.09 5.94 10.33
CA ILE A 13 -30.69 6.22 10.67
C ILE A 13 -30.47 5.79 12.12
N TRP A 14 -29.35 5.13 12.37
CA TRP A 14 -28.90 4.67 13.67
C TRP A 14 -27.81 5.60 14.23
N ASP A 15 -27.46 5.40 15.49
CA ASP A 15 -26.36 6.12 16.15
C ASP A 15 -25.26 5.11 16.55
N PHE A 16 -24.09 5.65 16.90
CA PHE A 16 -22.97 4.90 17.45
C PHE A 16 -22.46 5.58 18.74
N ASP A 17 -21.90 4.78 19.65
CA ASP A 17 -21.43 5.27 20.95
C ASP A 17 -20.13 6.06 20.84
N GLY A 18 -19.91 6.98 21.78
CA GLY A 18 -18.74 7.87 21.79
C GLY A 18 -18.76 8.92 20.68
N GLY A 19 -17.57 9.37 20.26
CA GLY A 19 -17.40 10.48 19.33
C GLY A 19 -17.40 11.86 20.01
N ILE A 20 -17.12 12.90 19.23
CA ILE A 20 -16.96 14.29 19.67
C ILE A 20 -17.55 15.27 18.65
N HIS A 21 -17.73 16.53 19.07
CA HIS A 21 -18.21 17.64 18.24
C HIS A 21 -17.20 18.80 18.22
N PRO A 22 -16.04 18.63 17.54
CA PRO A 22 -15.10 19.73 17.38
C PRO A 22 -15.70 20.85 16.51
N PRO A 23 -15.23 22.10 16.63
CA PRO A 23 -15.58 23.16 15.69
C PRO A 23 -15.26 22.74 14.25
N GLU A 24 -16.22 22.89 13.34
CA GLU A 24 -16.11 22.31 12.00
C GLU A 24 -15.07 23.02 11.11
N MET A 25 -14.94 24.34 11.26
CA MET A 25 -13.98 25.18 10.52
C MET A 25 -14.03 25.08 8.98
N LYS A 26 -15.13 24.58 8.41
CA LYS A 26 -15.29 24.36 6.96
C LYS A 26 -15.56 25.63 6.15
N THR A 27 -16.08 26.69 6.76
CA THR A 27 -16.49 27.91 6.05
C THR A 27 -15.34 28.63 5.37
N GLN A 28 -14.12 28.50 5.88
CA GLN A 28 -12.93 29.15 5.34
C GLN A 28 -12.61 28.70 3.90
N SER A 29 -12.77 27.40 3.62
CA SER A 29 -12.33 26.78 2.35
C SER A 29 -13.49 26.40 1.41
N ASN A 30 -14.73 26.36 1.91
CA ASN A 30 -15.89 25.92 1.11
C ASN A 30 -16.55 27.04 0.27
N GLY A 31 -16.19 28.30 0.52
CA GLY A 31 -16.85 29.46 -0.10
C GLY A 31 -16.48 29.73 -1.57
N THR A 32 -15.48 29.01 -2.11
CA THR A 32 -14.97 29.24 -3.48
C THR A 32 -15.08 27.98 -4.35
N PRO A 33 -15.27 28.13 -5.69
CA PRO A 33 -15.22 27.02 -6.63
C PRO A 33 -13.88 26.27 -6.65
N LEU A 34 -13.90 25.01 -7.12
CA LEU A 34 -12.67 24.27 -7.38
C LEU A 34 -11.76 25.03 -8.35
N ARG A 35 -10.52 25.27 -7.92
CA ARG A 35 -9.52 25.99 -8.73
C ARG A 35 -8.51 25.02 -9.35
N GLN A 36 -8.00 25.39 -10.52
CA GLN A 36 -6.81 24.77 -11.09
C GLN A 36 -5.58 25.49 -10.54
N VAL A 37 -4.49 24.74 -10.33
CA VAL A 37 -3.18 25.31 -9.96
C VAL A 37 -2.27 25.25 -11.18
N PRO A 38 -1.46 26.29 -11.45
CA PRO A 38 -0.41 26.23 -12.46
C PRO A 38 0.48 25.00 -12.29
N LEU A 39 0.99 24.46 -13.40
CA LEU A 39 1.92 23.33 -13.35
C LEU A 39 3.18 23.70 -12.56
N ALA A 40 3.64 22.76 -11.75
CA ALA A 40 4.97 22.85 -11.14
C ALA A 40 6.03 22.56 -12.20
N GLN A 41 7.25 23.05 -11.99
CA GLN A 41 8.37 22.70 -12.86
C GLN A 41 8.83 21.25 -12.65
N ARG A 42 8.72 20.76 -11.43
CA ARG A 42 9.22 19.45 -11.01
C ARG A 42 8.18 18.69 -10.20
N TYR A 43 8.08 17.40 -10.48
CA TYR A 43 7.18 16.47 -9.80
C TYR A 43 7.98 15.30 -9.23
N VAL A 44 7.63 14.88 -8.02
CA VAL A 44 8.23 13.72 -7.36
C VAL A 44 7.15 12.67 -7.18
N MET A 45 7.29 11.53 -7.82
CA MET A 45 6.31 10.44 -7.79
C MET A 45 6.85 9.26 -6.99
N PRO A 46 6.53 9.16 -5.68
CA PRO A 46 6.85 7.96 -4.90
C PRO A 46 6.26 6.72 -5.57
N LEU A 47 7.04 5.63 -5.63
CA LEU A 47 6.58 4.37 -6.23
C LEU A 47 5.46 3.73 -5.40
N LYS A 48 5.40 4.04 -4.10
CA LYS A 48 4.38 3.57 -3.17
C LYS A 48 3.50 4.72 -2.70
N GLN A 49 2.26 4.76 -3.18
CA GLN A 49 1.25 5.75 -2.78
C GLN A 49 0.00 5.08 -2.20
N HIS A 50 0.17 3.88 -1.65
CA HIS A 50 -0.89 2.98 -1.22
C HIS A 50 -0.34 1.91 -0.27
N ILE A 51 -1.25 1.13 0.34
CA ILE A 51 -0.87 0.10 1.32
C ILE A 51 -0.14 -1.13 0.73
N GLY A 52 -0.24 -1.38 -0.57
CA GLY A 52 0.49 -2.48 -1.24
C GLY A 52 1.98 -2.20 -1.49
N SER A 53 2.66 -3.13 -2.17
CA SER A 53 4.08 -3.02 -2.56
C SER A 53 4.31 -2.07 -3.74
N GLU A 54 5.51 -1.52 -3.86
CA GLU A 54 5.93 -0.66 -4.99
C GLU A 54 5.72 -1.32 -6.35
N GLY A 55 5.28 -0.55 -7.34
CA GLY A 55 5.14 -1.00 -8.73
C GLY A 55 6.48 -1.17 -9.46
N GLU A 56 6.49 -2.01 -10.48
CA GLU A 56 7.65 -2.23 -11.35
C GLU A 56 7.82 -1.06 -12.32
N LEU A 57 9.03 -0.51 -12.40
CA LEU A 57 9.34 0.64 -13.27
C LEU A 57 9.11 0.33 -14.75
N CYS A 58 8.48 1.26 -15.46
CA CYS A 58 8.29 1.24 -16.92
C CYS A 58 9.12 2.29 -17.66
N VAL A 59 9.86 3.11 -16.93
CA VAL A 59 10.63 4.25 -17.44
C VAL A 59 12.03 4.25 -16.83
N ALA A 60 12.95 4.91 -17.51
CA ALA A 60 14.32 5.17 -17.06
C ALA A 60 14.62 6.68 -17.06
N PRO A 61 15.66 7.14 -16.33
CA PRO A 61 16.16 8.51 -16.45
C PRO A 61 16.49 8.84 -17.92
N GLY A 62 16.02 9.99 -18.39
CA GLY A 62 16.13 10.47 -19.76
C GLY A 62 14.88 10.24 -20.63
N ASP A 63 13.95 9.37 -20.20
CA ASP A 63 12.74 9.09 -20.96
C ASP A 63 11.78 10.29 -20.98
N ARG A 64 11.19 10.56 -22.15
CA ARG A 64 10.06 11.48 -22.28
C ARG A 64 8.76 10.74 -21.99
N VAL A 65 7.89 11.37 -21.21
CA VAL A 65 6.59 10.81 -20.84
C VAL A 65 5.47 11.81 -21.13
N LEU A 66 4.29 11.27 -21.43
CA LEU A 66 3.06 12.05 -21.59
C LEU A 66 2.23 11.99 -20.31
N ARG A 67 1.40 13.00 -20.06
CA ARG A 67 0.43 13.00 -18.95
C ARG A 67 -0.45 11.76 -19.03
N GLY A 68 -0.59 11.07 -17.91
CA GLY A 68 -1.34 9.82 -17.80
C GLY A 68 -0.60 8.58 -18.28
N GLN A 69 0.60 8.69 -18.85
CA GLN A 69 1.40 7.52 -19.20
C GLN A 69 1.77 6.71 -17.93
N PRO A 70 1.62 5.38 -17.93
CA PRO A 70 2.07 4.54 -16.81
C PRO A 70 3.59 4.68 -16.61
N LEU A 71 3.98 5.08 -15.40
CA LEU A 71 5.38 5.11 -14.96
C LEU A 71 5.78 3.78 -14.30
N THR A 72 4.81 3.09 -13.71
CA THR A 72 4.98 1.75 -13.16
C THR A 72 3.87 0.81 -13.62
N ARG A 73 4.14 -0.50 -13.52
CA ARG A 73 3.16 -1.57 -13.66
C ARG A 73 2.94 -2.25 -12.31
N GLY A 74 1.75 -2.79 -12.12
CA GLY A 74 1.37 -3.39 -10.86
C GLY A 74 0.22 -4.38 -11.00
N TRP A 75 0.21 -5.40 -10.15
CA TRP A 75 -0.86 -6.39 -10.06
C TRP A 75 -1.32 -6.59 -8.61
N GLY A 76 -2.58 -7.00 -8.44
CA GLY A 76 -3.14 -7.31 -7.13
C GLY A 76 -3.16 -6.08 -6.22
N ARG A 77 -2.26 -6.02 -5.22
CA ARG A 77 -2.16 -4.86 -4.30
C ARG A 77 -1.16 -3.80 -4.76
N MET A 78 -0.35 -4.10 -5.76
CA MET A 78 0.62 -3.18 -6.36
C MET A 78 -0.12 -2.34 -7.41
N LEU A 79 -0.36 -1.05 -7.14
CA LEU A 79 -1.03 -0.18 -8.12
C LEU A 79 -0.01 0.56 -8.98
N PRO A 80 -0.29 0.71 -10.28
CA PRO A 80 0.42 1.63 -11.13
C PRO A 80 0.39 3.08 -10.63
N VAL A 81 1.49 3.78 -10.90
CA VAL A 81 1.65 5.23 -10.79
C VAL A 81 1.78 5.79 -12.21
N HIS A 82 1.13 6.92 -12.48
CA HIS A 82 1.08 7.53 -13.80
C HIS A 82 1.73 8.91 -13.77
N ALA A 83 2.24 9.35 -14.92
CA ALA A 83 2.83 10.67 -15.07
C ALA A 83 1.76 11.74 -14.83
N PRO A 84 1.98 12.69 -13.89
CA PRO A 84 1.01 13.74 -13.60
C PRO A 84 0.88 14.76 -14.73
N THR A 85 1.95 14.97 -15.50
CA THR A 85 2.03 15.88 -16.64
C THR A 85 3.00 15.33 -17.70
N SER A 86 3.12 15.98 -18.86
CA SER A 86 4.17 15.66 -19.83
C SER A 86 5.52 16.23 -19.43
N GLY A 87 6.60 15.53 -19.77
CA GLY A 87 7.94 15.95 -19.35
C GLY A 87 9.01 14.90 -19.59
N THR A 88 10.13 15.07 -18.89
CA THR A 88 11.28 14.15 -18.95
C THR A 88 11.58 13.61 -17.56
N VAL A 89 11.75 12.28 -17.44
CA VAL A 89 12.21 11.66 -16.20
C VAL A 89 13.65 12.05 -15.96
N SER A 90 13.92 12.92 -14.98
CA SER A 90 15.28 13.39 -14.70
C SER A 90 16.06 12.39 -13.86
N ALA A 91 15.40 11.71 -12.93
CA ALA A 91 16.04 10.72 -12.07
C ALA A 91 15.04 9.74 -11.45
N ILE A 92 15.54 8.60 -11.00
CA ILE A 92 14.82 7.65 -10.14
C ILE A 92 15.70 7.45 -8.90
N ALA A 93 15.29 8.02 -7.77
CA ALA A 93 16.13 8.12 -6.58
C ALA A 93 15.28 8.17 -5.30
N PRO A 94 15.86 7.85 -4.12
CA PRO A 94 15.20 8.10 -2.85
C PRO A 94 14.86 9.57 -2.69
N HIS A 95 13.61 9.88 -2.37
CA HIS A 95 13.16 11.22 -2.05
C HIS A 95 12.34 11.21 -0.76
N PRO A 96 12.52 12.20 0.13
CA PRO A 96 11.70 12.30 1.33
C PRO A 96 10.21 12.46 0.99
N THR A 97 9.36 11.64 1.61
CA THR A 97 7.91 11.59 1.32
C THR A 97 7.07 12.22 2.42
N ALA A 98 5.78 12.43 2.14
CA ALA A 98 4.80 12.88 3.13
C ALA A 98 4.45 11.75 4.12
N HIS A 99 5.38 11.45 5.01
CA HIS A 99 5.26 10.47 6.09
C HIS A 99 5.70 11.11 7.42
N PRO A 100 5.06 10.78 8.57
CA PRO A 100 5.41 11.39 9.86
C PRO A 100 6.89 11.26 10.27
N SER A 101 7.55 10.16 9.88
CA SER A 101 8.98 9.94 10.15
C SER A 101 9.92 10.54 9.10
N GLY A 102 9.39 11.14 8.03
CA GLY A 102 10.21 11.75 6.99
C GLY A 102 11.05 10.75 6.17
N LEU A 103 10.64 9.47 6.13
CA LEU A 103 11.39 8.46 5.41
C LEU A 103 11.46 8.78 3.91
N SER A 104 12.64 8.56 3.36
CA SER A 104 12.85 8.62 1.92
C SER A 104 12.38 7.33 1.26
N GLU A 105 11.62 7.46 0.20
CA GLU A 105 11.15 6.33 -0.61
C GLU A 105 11.66 6.48 -2.04
N MET A 106 11.86 5.36 -2.73
CA MET A 106 12.20 5.40 -4.14
C MET A 106 11.10 6.14 -4.91
N SER A 107 11.52 7.14 -5.68
CA SER A 107 10.63 8.07 -6.36
C SER A 107 11.13 8.37 -7.77
N ILE A 108 10.20 8.59 -8.69
CA ILE A 108 10.47 9.06 -10.05
C ILE A 108 10.40 10.58 -10.02
N ILE A 109 11.48 11.24 -10.43
CA ILE A 109 11.57 12.69 -10.52
C ILE A 109 11.32 13.07 -11.98
N LEU A 110 10.30 13.90 -12.20
CA LEU A 110 9.84 14.32 -13.51
C LEU A 110 9.98 15.85 -13.63
N GLU A 111 10.70 16.31 -14.64
CA GLU A 111 10.73 17.73 -15.04
C GLU A 111 9.66 17.97 -16.09
N ALA A 112 8.74 18.88 -15.83
CA ALA A 112 7.65 19.21 -16.73
C ALA A 112 8.17 19.96 -17.97
N ASP A 113 7.59 19.67 -19.12
CA ASP A 113 7.85 20.42 -20.37
C ASP A 113 6.96 21.67 -20.50
N GLY A 114 6.00 21.84 -19.60
CA GLY A 114 5.03 22.94 -19.60
C GLY A 114 3.85 22.76 -20.56
N GLU A 115 3.79 21.65 -21.30
CA GLU A 115 2.77 21.44 -22.34
C GLU A 115 1.54 20.63 -21.88
N ASP A 116 1.65 19.88 -20.78
CA ASP A 116 0.61 19.01 -20.22
C ASP A 116 -0.04 18.04 -21.23
N ARG A 117 0.73 17.58 -22.22
CA ARG A 117 0.23 16.71 -23.30
C ARG A 117 -0.18 15.35 -22.76
N TRP A 118 -1.42 14.97 -23.03
CA TRP A 118 -1.98 13.67 -22.69
C TRP A 118 -1.45 12.54 -23.56
N PHE A 119 -1.34 11.35 -22.97
CA PHE A 119 -1.30 10.10 -23.71
C PHE A 119 -2.65 9.83 -24.41
N ALA A 120 -2.70 8.86 -25.32
CA ALA A 120 -3.94 8.48 -25.99
C ALA A 120 -4.98 7.98 -24.97
N ARG A 121 -6.13 8.65 -24.89
CA ARG A 121 -7.23 8.31 -23.97
C ARG A 121 -8.28 7.47 -24.71
N ASP A 122 -8.53 6.27 -24.23
CA ASP A 122 -9.47 5.30 -24.82
C ASP A 122 -10.70 5.07 -23.91
N GLY A 123 -11.49 6.11 -23.67
CA GLY A 123 -12.66 6.04 -22.79
C GLY A 123 -13.69 4.96 -23.17
N TRP A 124 -14.22 4.25 -22.17
CA TRP A 124 -15.27 3.22 -22.34
C TRP A 124 -16.65 3.81 -21.99
N SER A 125 -17.27 4.50 -22.96
CA SER A 125 -18.65 4.97 -22.81
C SER A 125 -19.67 3.83 -22.77
N ASP A 126 -19.31 2.66 -23.31
CA ASP A 126 -20.08 1.42 -23.36
C ASP A 126 -19.83 0.50 -22.14
N TRP A 127 -19.40 1.06 -21.00
CA TRP A 127 -18.97 0.30 -19.83
C TRP A 127 -20.00 -0.73 -19.32
N GLN A 128 -21.30 -0.52 -19.57
CA GLN A 128 -22.38 -1.45 -19.22
C GLN A 128 -22.26 -2.78 -19.97
N GLN A 129 -21.63 -2.79 -21.14
CA GLN A 129 -21.39 -3.99 -21.95
C GLN A 129 -20.08 -4.71 -21.57
N ARG A 130 -19.28 -4.12 -20.69
CA ARG A 130 -18.02 -4.67 -20.22
C ARG A 130 -18.26 -5.59 -19.02
N SER A 131 -17.45 -6.65 -18.92
CA SER A 131 -17.50 -7.53 -17.76
C SER A 131 -16.98 -6.84 -16.50
N PRO A 132 -17.46 -7.25 -15.30
CA PRO A 132 -16.93 -6.76 -14.03
C PRO A 132 -15.40 -6.87 -13.92
N GLU A 133 -14.81 -7.97 -14.42
CA GLU A 133 -13.37 -8.21 -14.40
C GLU A 133 -12.60 -7.19 -15.25
N ALA A 134 -13.11 -6.87 -16.44
CA ALA A 134 -12.49 -5.89 -17.33
C ALA A 134 -12.53 -4.48 -16.71
N LEU A 135 -13.66 -4.12 -16.06
CA LEU A 135 -13.79 -2.84 -15.36
C LEU A 135 -12.87 -2.77 -14.15
N ILE A 136 -12.80 -3.83 -13.34
CA ILE A 136 -11.89 -3.93 -12.20
C ILE A 136 -10.43 -3.80 -12.63
N GLU A 137 -10.04 -4.48 -13.71
CA GLU A 137 -8.68 -4.42 -14.24
C GLU A 137 -8.37 -3.03 -14.78
N ARG A 138 -9.31 -2.39 -15.48
CA ARG A 138 -9.16 -0.99 -15.90
C ARG A 138 -8.97 -0.05 -14.71
N ILE A 139 -9.83 -0.13 -13.70
CA ILE A 139 -9.70 0.68 -12.47
C ILE A 139 -8.33 0.46 -11.79
N HIS A 140 -7.86 -0.78 -11.77
CA HIS A 140 -6.55 -1.14 -11.21
C HIS A 140 -5.41 -0.55 -12.05
N GLN A 141 -5.39 -0.81 -13.36
CA GLN A 141 -4.32 -0.36 -14.24
C GLN A 141 -4.25 1.17 -14.34
N PHE A 142 -5.37 1.86 -14.15
CA PHE A 142 -5.44 3.33 -14.10
C PHE A 142 -5.04 3.90 -12.73
N GLY A 143 -4.56 3.05 -11.82
CA GLY A 143 -3.93 3.44 -10.56
C GLY A 143 -4.91 3.96 -9.51
N VAL A 144 -6.21 3.67 -9.63
CA VAL A 144 -7.23 4.19 -8.71
C VAL A 144 -7.05 3.56 -7.32
N ALA A 145 -6.78 4.41 -6.33
CA ALA A 145 -6.70 4.05 -4.92
C ALA A 145 -7.90 4.64 -4.15
N GLY A 146 -8.16 4.10 -2.96
CA GLY A 146 -9.13 4.66 -2.02
C GLY A 146 -8.67 6.04 -1.52
N LEU A 147 -9.34 7.10 -1.99
CA LEU A 147 -8.97 8.49 -1.74
C LEU A 147 -9.37 9.03 -0.36
N GLY A 148 -10.10 8.25 0.44
CA GLY A 148 -10.54 8.59 1.80
C GLY A 148 -9.48 8.43 2.89
N GLY A 149 -8.20 8.30 2.54
CA GLY A 149 -7.08 8.35 3.50
C GLY A 149 -6.15 7.13 3.49
N ALA A 150 -6.68 5.91 3.53
CA ALA A 150 -5.83 4.70 3.65
C ALA A 150 -5.11 4.28 2.36
N GLY A 151 -5.51 4.82 1.20
CA GLY A 151 -4.87 4.50 -0.09
C GLY A 151 -5.01 3.02 -0.48
N PHE A 152 -6.11 2.34 -0.12
CA PHE A 152 -6.28 0.93 -0.47
C PHE A 152 -6.51 0.76 -1.98
N PRO A 153 -5.87 -0.21 -2.66
CA PRO A 153 -6.12 -0.49 -4.08
C PRO A 153 -7.59 -0.78 -4.40
N THR A 154 -8.24 0.11 -5.16
CA THR A 154 -9.69 0.02 -5.40
C THR A 154 -10.05 -1.28 -6.12
N GLY A 155 -9.29 -1.67 -7.16
CA GLY A 155 -9.51 -2.93 -7.87
C GLY A 155 -9.43 -4.16 -6.96
N ALA A 156 -8.43 -4.24 -6.07
CA ALA A 156 -8.32 -5.34 -5.11
C ALA A 156 -9.49 -5.38 -4.12
N LYS A 157 -10.03 -4.21 -3.75
CA LYS A 157 -11.17 -4.10 -2.84
C LYS A 157 -12.44 -4.64 -3.48
N LEU A 158 -12.65 -4.31 -4.75
CA LEU A 158 -13.79 -4.79 -5.54
C LEU A 158 -13.73 -6.31 -5.73
N ARG A 159 -12.57 -6.87 -6.11
CA ARG A 159 -12.37 -8.33 -6.20
C ARG A 159 -12.62 -9.04 -4.88
N GLY A 160 -12.14 -8.46 -3.77
CA GLY A 160 -12.31 -9.05 -2.45
C GLY A 160 -13.76 -9.08 -1.96
N GLY A 161 -14.61 -8.19 -2.47
CA GLY A 161 -16.05 -8.17 -2.18
C GLY A 161 -16.82 -9.25 -2.94
N GLY A 162 -16.64 -9.32 -4.26
CA GLY A 162 -17.36 -10.23 -5.15
C GLY A 162 -18.89 -10.21 -4.93
N ASP A 163 -19.55 -11.34 -5.21
CA ASP A 163 -21.02 -11.51 -5.09
C ASP A 163 -21.54 -11.48 -3.65
N LYS A 164 -20.67 -11.31 -2.64
CA LYS A 164 -21.06 -11.28 -1.23
C LYS A 164 -21.56 -9.90 -0.80
N ILE A 165 -21.32 -8.87 -1.58
CA ILE A 165 -21.66 -7.49 -1.23
C ILE A 165 -23.15 -7.26 -1.47
N ARG A 166 -23.87 -7.05 -0.38
CA ARG A 166 -25.30 -6.76 -0.35
C ARG A 166 -25.56 -5.26 -0.34
N THR A 167 -24.67 -4.49 0.28
CA THR A 167 -24.81 -3.03 0.41
C THR A 167 -23.51 -2.33 -0.01
N LEU A 168 -23.61 -1.42 -0.98
CA LEU A 168 -22.56 -0.49 -1.33
C LEU A 168 -22.80 0.85 -0.62
N ILE A 169 -21.87 1.26 0.23
CA ILE A 169 -21.90 2.56 0.90
C ILE A 169 -20.94 3.52 0.20
N ILE A 170 -21.42 4.69 -0.18
CA ILE A 170 -20.59 5.80 -0.63
C ILE A 170 -20.46 6.78 0.54
N ASN A 171 -19.26 6.87 1.07
CA ASN A 171 -18.90 7.76 2.16
C ASN A 171 -18.68 9.19 1.63
N ALA A 172 -19.65 10.04 1.94
CA ALA A 172 -19.70 11.46 1.68
C ALA A 172 -19.67 12.27 3.00
N ALA A 173 -19.27 11.64 4.11
CA ALA A 173 -19.35 12.26 5.43
C ALA A 173 -18.33 13.38 5.60
N GLU A 174 -17.05 13.16 5.28
CA GLU A 174 -15.96 14.12 5.47
C GLU A 174 -16.07 14.87 6.81
N CYS A 175 -15.97 14.12 7.91
CA CYS A 175 -16.25 14.59 9.27
C CYS A 175 -15.07 15.32 9.94
N GLU A 176 -13.88 15.27 9.34
CA GLU A 176 -12.69 15.93 9.88
C GLU A 176 -12.83 17.46 9.75
N PRO A 177 -12.54 18.25 10.80
CA PRO A 177 -12.56 19.71 10.72
C PRO A 177 -11.64 20.24 9.62
N TYR A 178 -11.95 21.45 9.12
CA TYR A 178 -11.24 22.17 8.03
C TYR A 178 -11.32 21.54 6.64
N ILE A 179 -11.35 20.20 6.52
CA ILE A 179 -11.34 19.51 5.23
C ILE A 179 -12.67 19.74 4.51
N THR A 180 -12.63 20.16 3.25
CA THR A 180 -13.81 20.42 2.40
C THR A 180 -13.66 19.90 0.97
N ALA A 181 -12.64 19.08 0.71
CA ALA A 181 -12.30 18.55 -0.61
C ALA A 181 -13.42 17.70 -1.22
N ASP A 182 -13.99 16.78 -0.45
CA ASP A 182 -15.09 15.91 -0.86
C ASP A 182 -16.41 16.69 -0.92
N ASP A 183 -16.66 17.61 0.03
CA ASP A 183 -17.82 18.51 -0.01
C ASP A 183 -17.83 19.32 -1.32
N ARG A 184 -16.73 19.99 -1.63
CA ARG A 184 -16.62 20.78 -2.85
C ARG A 184 -16.70 19.92 -4.10
N LEU A 185 -16.10 18.73 -4.10
CA LEU A 185 -16.22 17.79 -5.21
C LEU A 185 -17.68 17.38 -5.44
N MET A 186 -18.47 17.15 -4.40
CA MET A 186 -19.90 16.87 -4.54
C MET A 186 -20.69 18.06 -5.08
N GLN A 187 -20.34 19.28 -4.71
CA GLN A 187 -21.00 20.48 -5.25
C GLN A 187 -20.72 20.64 -6.75
N ASP A 188 -19.46 20.48 -7.18
CA ASP A 188 -19.03 20.80 -8.54
C ASP A 188 -19.11 19.62 -9.52
N CYS A 189 -19.10 18.39 -9.01
CA CYS A 189 -18.98 17.16 -9.83
C CYS A 189 -19.98 16.06 -9.44
N ALA A 190 -21.16 16.42 -8.90
CA ALA A 190 -22.19 15.47 -8.48
C ALA A 190 -22.53 14.42 -9.54
N ALA A 191 -22.77 14.83 -10.79
CA ALA A 191 -23.14 13.92 -11.88
C ALA A 191 -22.06 12.88 -12.16
N GLN A 192 -20.80 13.31 -12.21
CA GLN A 192 -19.64 12.47 -12.45
C GLN A 192 -19.39 11.50 -11.28
N ILE A 193 -19.65 11.94 -10.04
CA ILE A 193 -19.63 11.02 -8.88
C ILE A 193 -20.68 9.93 -9.07
N ILE A 194 -21.92 10.29 -9.41
CA ILE A 194 -23.01 9.31 -9.59
C ILE A 194 -22.72 8.33 -10.73
N ASP A 195 -22.10 8.76 -11.83
CA ASP A 195 -21.65 7.84 -12.89
C ASP A 195 -20.60 6.85 -12.36
N GLY A 196 -19.67 7.30 -11.53
CA GLY A 196 -18.73 6.43 -10.83
C GLY A 196 -19.41 5.42 -9.90
N VAL A 197 -20.44 5.86 -9.18
CA VAL A 197 -21.26 5.00 -8.31
C VAL A 197 -22.01 3.95 -9.14
N ARG A 198 -22.53 4.31 -10.32
CA ARG A 198 -23.21 3.36 -11.24
C ARG A 198 -22.26 2.29 -11.75
N ILE A 199 -21.03 2.64 -12.10
CA ILE A 199 -20.00 1.66 -12.49
C ILE A 199 -19.71 0.71 -11.33
N LEU A 200 -19.54 1.24 -10.11
CA LEU A 200 -19.32 0.42 -8.91
C LEU A 200 -20.50 -0.52 -8.64
N ALA A 201 -21.73 -0.04 -8.79
CA ALA A 201 -22.94 -0.84 -8.63
C ALA A 201 -23.05 -1.94 -9.70
N HIS A 202 -22.64 -1.67 -10.94
CA HIS A 202 -22.61 -2.67 -12.00
C HIS A 202 -21.58 -3.77 -11.77
N ILE A 203 -20.42 -3.43 -11.23
CA ILE A 203 -19.39 -4.41 -10.86
C ILE A 203 -19.85 -5.30 -9.70
N LEU A 204 -20.48 -4.70 -8.69
CA LEU A 204 -20.77 -5.39 -7.43
C LEU A 204 -22.17 -6.01 -7.36
N GLN A 205 -23.10 -5.58 -8.22
CA GLN A 205 -24.52 -5.96 -8.21
C GLN A 205 -25.15 -5.99 -6.79
N PRO A 206 -25.01 -4.91 -5.99
CA PRO A 206 -25.52 -4.91 -4.62
C PRO A 206 -27.05 -4.82 -4.60
N ASP A 207 -27.66 -5.28 -3.51
CA ASP A 207 -29.12 -5.13 -3.29
C ASP A 207 -29.50 -3.65 -3.05
N GLU A 208 -28.60 -2.86 -2.45
CA GLU A 208 -28.80 -1.44 -2.18
C GLU A 208 -27.50 -0.62 -2.26
N VAL A 209 -27.62 0.61 -2.77
CA VAL A 209 -26.55 1.62 -2.74
C VAL A 209 -26.96 2.79 -1.86
N LEU A 210 -26.15 3.10 -0.86
CA LEU A 210 -26.39 4.17 0.12
C LEU A 210 -25.28 5.22 0.04
N ILE A 211 -25.64 6.49 -0.12
CA ILE A 211 -24.70 7.62 -0.01
C ILE A 211 -24.92 8.28 1.34
N GLY A 212 -23.96 8.16 2.27
CA GLY A 212 -24.02 8.75 3.61
C GLY A 212 -23.32 10.10 3.64
N ILE A 213 -24.07 11.19 3.82
CA ILE A 213 -23.59 12.58 3.84
C ILE A 213 -23.99 13.26 5.15
N GLU A 214 -23.09 14.03 5.76
CA GLU A 214 -23.41 14.79 6.97
C GLU A 214 -24.33 16.00 6.67
N ASP A 215 -25.16 16.37 7.64
CA ASP A 215 -26.14 17.46 7.53
C ASP A 215 -25.52 18.86 7.41
N ASN A 216 -24.25 19.03 7.76
CA ASN A 216 -23.50 20.28 7.61
C ASN A 216 -23.09 20.63 6.16
N LYS A 217 -23.52 19.86 5.15
CA LYS A 217 -23.17 20.07 3.73
C LYS A 217 -24.40 20.37 2.85
N PRO A 218 -25.19 21.43 3.14
CA PRO A 218 -26.49 21.64 2.49
C PRO A 218 -26.40 21.82 0.97
N GLN A 219 -25.33 22.46 0.46
CA GLN A 219 -25.12 22.65 -0.98
C GLN A 219 -24.82 21.31 -1.67
N ALA A 220 -23.91 20.49 -1.13
CA ALA A 220 -23.64 19.16 -1.67
C ALA A 220 -24.88 18.26 -1.60
N ILE A 221 -25.64 18.30 -0.50
CA ILE A 221 -26.91 17.58 -0.37
C ILE A 221 -27.87 17.99 -1.49
N SER A 222 -28.02 19.29 -1.75
CA SER A 222 -28.88 19.82 -2.80
C SER A 222 -28.46 19.30 -4.19
N MET A 223 -27.17 19.41 -4.53
CA MET A 223 -26.64 18.96 -5.82
C MET A 223 -26.78 17.45 -6.02
N MET A 224 -26.46 16.67 -5.00
CA MET A 224 -26.60 15.21 -5.05
C MET A 224 -28.06 14.79 -5.18
N ARG A 225 -29.00 15.45 -4.48
CA ARG A 225 -30.45 15.19 -4.64
C ARG A 225 -30.93 15.50 -6.05
N ALA A 226 -30.50 16.61 -6.63
CA ALA A 226 -30.88 17.00 -7.98
C ALA A 226 -30.45 15.96 -9.02
N VAL A 227 -29.21 15.46 -8.94
CA VAL A 227 -28.70 14.42 -9.85
C VAL A 227 -29.40 13.08 -9.64
N LEU A 228 -29.80 12.76 -8.40
CA LEU A 228 -30.45 11.48 -8.07
C LEU A 228 -31.96 11.45 -8.37
N ALA A 229 -32.59 12.56 -8.75
CA ALA A 229 -34.04 12.66 -8.92
C ALA A 229 -34.62 11.55 -9.81
N ASP A 230 -33.91 11.19 -10.89
CA ASP A 230 -34.32 10.17 -11.86
C ASP A 230 -33.54 8.85 -11.73
N VAL A 231 -32.77 8.68 -10.66
CA VAL A 231 -31.89 7.52 -10.47
C VAL A 231 -32.50 6.53 -9.49
N ARG A 232 -32.86 5.36 -9.99
CA ARG A 232 -33.35 4.25 -9.16
C ARG A 232 -32.18 3.45 -8.58
N GLY A 233 -32.36 2.90 -7.38
CA GLY A 233 -31.39 2.00 -6.73
C GLY A 233 -30.27 2.67 -5.92
N ILE A 234 -30.20 4.01 -5.91
CA ILE A 234 -29.22 4.77 -5.12
C ILE A 234 -29.96 5.72 -4.18
N SER A 235 -29.72 5.58 -2.88
CA SER A 235 -30.39 6.39 -1.84
C SER A 235 -29.40 7.33 -1.16
N LEU A 236 -29.72 8.62 -1.11
CA LEU A 236 -28.98 9.60 -0.30
C LEU A 236 -29.51 9.60 1.14
N ARG A 237 -28.60 9.46 2.12
CA ARG A 237 -28.88 9.43 3.56
C ARG A 237 -28.13 10.57 4.23
N VAL A 238 -28.89 11.55 4.73
CA VAL A 238 -28.35 12.68 5.48
C VAL A 238 -28.22 12.27 6.95
N VAL A 239 -26.99 12.24 7.48
CA VAL A 239 -26.68 11.80 8.84
C VAL A 239 -26.26 12.99 9.71
N PRO A 240 -26.43 12.91 11.05
CA PRO A 240 -26.00 13.98 11.94
C PRO A 240 -24.48 14.20 11.90
N THR A 241 -24.04 15.46 11.93
CA THR A 241 -22.62 15.81 12.05
C THR A 241 -22.06 15.39 13.41
N LYS A 242 -21.13 14.43 13.40
CA LYS A 242 -20.51 13.86 14.61
C LYS A 242 -19.18 13.24 14.23
N TYR A 243 -18.09 13.60 14.89
CA TYR A 243 -16.79 12.99 14.60
C TYR A 243 -16.58 11.71 15.43
N PRO A 244 -16.07 10.59 14.87
CA PRO A 244 -15.72 10.34 13.47
C PRO A 244 -16.78 9.50 12.73
N SER A 245 -17.95 10.07 12.43
CA SER A 245 -19.06 9.41 11.70
C SER A 245 -18.60 8.84 10.35
N GLY A 246 -17.62 9.49 9.70
CA GLY A 246 -17.04 9.05 8.43
C GLY A 246 -16.14 7.81 8.54
N GLY A 247 -15.88 7.29 9.75
CA GLY A 247 -15.20 6.03 9.95
C GLY A 247 -15.98 4.85 9.35
N ALA A 248 -15.28 3.87 8.77
CA ALA A 248 -15.93 2.76 8.07
C ALA A 248 -16.91 1.96 8.94
N LYS A 249 -16.54 1.70 10.19
CA LYS A 249 -17.39 0.98 11.15
C LYS A 249 -18.57 1.85 11.60
N GLN A 250 -18.30 3.13 11.92
CA GLN A 250 -19.29 4.10 12.39
C GLN A 250 -20.36 4.38 11.32
N LEU A 251 -19.96 4.73 10.10
CA LEU A 251 -20.91 5.01 9.02
C LEU A 251 -21.74 3.77 8.65
N THR A 252 -21.12 2.59 8.66
CA THR A 252 -21.85 1.33 8.43
C THR A 252 -22.93 1.12 9.50
N GLN A 253 -22.59 1.33 10.77
CA GLN A 253 -23.56 1.24 11.87
C GLN A 253 -24.68 2.28 11.72
N ILE A 254 -24.34 3.54 11.46
CA ILE A 254 -25.32 4.63 11.27
C ILE A 254 -26.32 4.29 10.15
N LEU A 255 -25.84 3.78 9.01
CA LEU A 255 -26.67 3.56 7.84
C LEU A 255 -27.42 2.22 7.84
N THR A 256 -26.85 1.18 8.47
CA THR A 256 -27.38 -0.19 8.36
C THR A 256 -27.82 -0.80 9.69
N GLY A 257 -27.41 -0.20 10.81
CA GLY A 257 -27.57 -0.78 12.15
C GLY A 257 -26.68 -1.99 12.44
N LYS A 258 -25.84 -2.40 11.48
CA LYS A 258 -24.92 -3.54 11.63
C LYS A 258 -23.57 -3.06 12.13
N GLN A 259 -22.97 -3.82 13.05
CA GLN A 259 -21.60 -3.61 13.50
C GLN A 259 -20.66 -4.62 12.86
N VAL A 260 -19.45 -4.17 12.55
CA VAL A 260 -18.38 -5.05 12.06
C VAL A 260 -17.76 -5.78 13.26
N PRO A 261 -17.72 -7.12 13.27
CA PRO A 261 -17.16 -7.86 14.39
C PRO A 261 -15.65 -7.59 14.56
N HIS A 262 -15.15 -7.81 15.77
CA HIS A 262 -13.71 -7.75 16.06
C HIS A 262 -12.91 -8.62 15.09
N GLY A 263 -11.79 -8.09 14.57
CA GLY A 263 -10.95 -8.77 13.58
C GLY A 263 -11.58 -8.97 12.18
N GLY A 264 -12.87 -8.66 12.02
CA GLY A 264 -13.59 -8.75 10.76
C GLY A 264 -13.47 -7.51 9.88
N ARG A 265 -13.89 -7.64 8.63
CA ARG A 265 -13.98 -6.58 7.63
C ARG A 265 -15.45 -6.27 7.33
N SER A 266 -15.73 -5.07 6.82
CA SER A 266 -17.10 -4.72 6.40
C SER A 266 -17.65 -5.69 5.34
N SER A 267 -16.78 -6.26 4.50
CA SER A 267 -17.15 -7.28 3.52
C SER A 267 -17.74 -8.55 4.16
N ASP A 268 -17.36 -8.87 5.39
CA ASP A 268 -17.82 -10.08 6.09
C ASP A 268 -19.29 -9.97 6.52
N ILE A 269 -19.81 -8.74 6.62
CA ILE A 269 -21.24 -8.46 6.86
C ILE A 269 -21.98 -8.04 5.58
N GLY A 270 -21.36 -8.25 4.42
CA GLY A 270 -21.90 -7.92 3.10
C GLY A 270 -21.90 -6.43 2.76
N VAL A 271 -21.01 -5.64 3.38
CA VAL A 271 -20.93 -4.18 3.15
C VAL A 271 -19.59 -3.80 2.52
N LEU A 272 -19.63 -3.07 1.42
CA LEU A 272 -18.45 -2.44 0.83
C LEU A 272 -18.62 -0.94 0.85
N MET A 273 -17.67 -0.22 1.44
CA MET A 273 -17.70 1.25 1.49
C MET A 273 -16.68 1.85 0.53
N GLN A 274 -17.02 2.86 -0.26
CA GLN A 274 -16.10 3.67 -1.05
C GLN A 274 -16.27 5.16 -0.77
N ASN A 275 -15.22 5.94 -0.89
CA ASN A 275 -15.28 7.40 -0.74
C ASN A 275 -15.77 8.07 -2.04
N VAL A 276 -16.42 9.23 -1.95
CA VAL A 276 -16.92 9.99 -3.12
C VAL A 276 -15.83 10.35 -4.13
N GLY A 277 -14.64 10.79 -3.67
CA GLY A 277 -13.50 11.03 -4.55
C GLY A 277 -13.02 9.77 -5.27
N THR A 278 -13.16 8.60 -4.63
CA THR A 278 -12.85 7.32 -5.28
C THR A 278 -13.85 6.97 -6.37
N ALA A 279 -15.16 7.20 -6.14
CA ALA A 279 -16.18 7.02 -7.17
C ALA A 279 -15.93 7.94 -8.37
N TYR A 280 -15.62 9.22 -8.12
CA TYR A 280 -15.23 10.15 -9.18
C TYR A 280 -14.01 9.66 -9.98
N ALA A 281 -12.97 9.16 -9.30
CA ALA A 281 -11.79 8.60 -9.97
C ALA A 281 -12.11 7.34 -10.80
N VAL A 282 -13.06 6.50 -10.35
CA VAL A 282 -13.54 5.34 -11.13
C VAL A 282 -14.20 5.79 -12.42
N LYS A 283 -15.06 6.82 -12.38
CA LYS A 283 -15.66 7.41 -13.58
C LYS A 283 -14.58 7.83 -14.57
N ARG A 284 -13.59 8.60 -14.11
CA ARG A 284 -12.50 9.08 -14.98
C ARG A 284 -11.69 7.93 -15.61
N ALA A 285 -11.34 6.93 -14.83
CA ALA A 285 -10.60 5.77 -15.34
C ALA A 285 -11.39 5.00 -16.42
N VAL A 286 -12.69 4.77 -16.19
CA VAL A 286 -13.51 3.95 -17.06
C VAL A 286 -14.03 4.75 -18.26
N ILE A 287 -14.82 5.80 -18.02
CA ILE A 287 -15.53 6.54 -19.06
C ILE A 287 -14.60 7.49 -19.81
N ASP A 288 -13.72 8.19 -19.09
CA ASP A 288 -12.89 9.24 -19.72
C ASP A 288 -11.56 8.69 -20.25
N GLY A 289 -11.15 7.50 -19.81
CA GLY A 289 -9.83 6.96 -20.10
C GLY A 289 -8.72 7.81 -19.47
N GLU A 290 -8.97 8.32 -18.27
CA GLU A 290 -8.03 9.17 -17.53
C GLU A 290 -7.57 8.49 -16.24
N PRO A 291 -6.27 8.16 -16.11
CA PRO A 291 -5.75 7.58 -14.88
C PRO A 291 -5.69 8.61 -13.76
N LEU A 292 -5.51 8.13 -12.53
CA LEU A 292 -5.45 8.98 -11.36
C LEU A 292 -4.12 9.79 -11.36
N THR A 293 -4.15 10.97 -11.97
CA THR A 293 -3.01 11.92 -12.05
C THR A 293 -3.18 13.13 -11.13
N GLU A 294 -4.38 13.36 -10.61
CA GLU A 294 -4.72 14.51 -9.78
C GLU A 294 -5.82 14.15 -8.78
N ARG A 295 -5.94 14.93 -7.71
CA ARG A 295 -7.05 14.85 -6.76
C ARG A 295 -7.41 16.24 -6.23
N VAL A 296 -8.59 16.36 -5.63
CA VAL A 296 -8.96 17.57 -4.88
C VAL A 296 -8.22 17.59 -3.55
N VAL A 297 -7.66 18.76 -3.22
CA VAL A 297 -6.96 19.06 -1.97
C VAL A 297 -7.50 20.36 -1.40
N THR A 298 -7.87 20.33 -0.12
CA THR A 298 -8.19 21.54 0.65
C THR A 298 -6.90 22.25 1.07
N LEU A 299 -6.79 23.55 0.76
CA LEU A 299 -5.74 24.44 1.27
C LEU A 299 -6.40 25.42 2.24
N THR A 300 -5.98 25.44 3.50
CA THR A 300 -6.68 26.19 4.56
C THR A 300 -5.79 26.47 5.78
N GLY A 301 -6.31 27.21 6.75
CA GLY A 301 -5.60 27.76 7.90
C GLY A 301 -5.27 29.26 7.72
N GLU A 302 -5.11 29.96 8.84
CA GLU A 302 -4.91 31.42 8.89
C GLU A 302 -3.61 31.89 8.21
N SER A 303 -2.63 31.01 8.02
CA SER A 303 -1.41 31.35 7.27
C SER A 303 -1.59 31.26 5.74
N VAL A 304 -2.80 30.92 5.25
CA VAL A 304 -3.12 30.85 3.82
C VAL A 304 -4.03 32.03 3.44
N ALA A 305 -3.55 32.93 2.58
CA ALA A 305 -4.32 34.12 2.18
C ALA A 305 -5.57 33.79 1.31
N GLN A 306 -5.51 32.71 0.54
CA GLN A 306 -6.58 32.27 -0.36
C GLN A 306 -7.00 30.83 -0.07
N PRO A 307 -7.66 30.57 1.08
CA PRO A 307 -8.15 29.24 1.42
C PRO A 307 -9.18 28.78 0.39
N GLY A 308 -9.19 27.48 0.11
CA GLY A 308 -10.09 26.90 -0.89
C GLY A 308 -9.69 25.49 -1.29
N ASN A 309 -10.37 24.95 -2.28
CA ASN A 309 -10.11 23.62 -2.80
C ASN A 309 -9.51 23.68 -4.21
N VAL A 310 -8.50 22.85 -4.47
CA VAL A 310 -7.77 22.86 -5.73
C VAL A 310 -7.62 21.47 -6.34
N TRP A 311 -7.57 21.40 -7.66
CA TRP A 311 -7.08 20.22 -8.38
C TRP A 311 -5.56 20.17 -8.29
N ALA A 312 -5.05 19.30 -7.41
CA ALA A 312 -3.63 19.08 -7.24
C ALA A 312 -3.18 17.86 -8.04
N ARG A 313 -2.22 18.06 -8.94
CA ARG A 313 -1.45 17.00 -9.58
C ARG A 313 -0.72 16.18 -8.52
N LEU A 314 -0.73 14.86 -8.67
CA LEU A 314 0.08 13.99 -7.84
C LEU A 314 1.57 14.27 -8.10
N GLY A 315 2.38 14.24 -7.06
CA GLY A 315 3.80 14.54 -7.09
C GLY A 315 4.17 16.02 -7.05
N THR A 316 3.20 16.93 -7.11
CA THR A 316 3.45 18.36 -6.91
C THR A 316 4.05 18.59 -5.52
N PRO A 317 5.13 19.37 -5.38
CA PRO A 317 5.63 19.78 -4.07
C PRO A 317 4.55 20.54 -3.28
N VAL A 318 4.37 20.23 -2.00
CA VAL A 318 3.41 20.92 -1.12
C VAL A 318 3.64 22.44 -1.12
N ARG A 319 4.91 22.86 -1.11
CA ARG A 319 5.32 24.27 -1.24
C ARG A 319 4.65 24.97 -2.43
N HIS A 320 4.66 24.33 -3.60
CA HIS A 320 4.07 24.91 -4.81
C HIS A 320 2.57 25.19 -4.64
N LEU A 321 1.83 24.29 -3.99
CA LEU A 321 0.40 24.52 -3.72
C LEU A 321 0.19 25.66 -2.72
N LEU A 322 0.98 25.71 -1.66
CA LEU A 322 0.89 26.73 -0.61
C LEU A 322 1.25 28.12 -1.15
N ASP A 323 2.32 28.24 -1.91
CA ASP A 323 2.75 29.50 -2.54
C ASP A 323 1.65 30.06 -3.45
N ASN A 324 1.00 29.19 -4.24
CA ASN A 324 -0.14 29.56 -5.10
C ASN A 324 -1.40 29.95 -4.32
N ALA A 325 -1.50 29.56 -3.05
CA ALA A 325 -2.58 29.96 -2.15
C ALA A 325 -2.21 31.19 -1.30
N GLY A 326 -1.06 31.83 -1.55
CA GLY A 326 -0.58 32.99 -0.80
C GLY A 326 -0.16 32.64 0.61
N PHE A 327 0.59 31.55 0.79
CA PHE A 327 1.08 31.12 2.08
C PHE A 327 2.07 32.13 2.68
N ASN A 328 1.80 32.53 3.93
CA ASN A 328 2.64 33.43 4.70
C ASN A 328 3.37 32.65 5.80
N ALA A 329 4.65 32.36 5.56
CA ALA A 329 5.48 31.60 6.49
C ALA A 329 5.70 32.38 7.80
N SER A 330 5.46 31.71 8.92
CA SER A 330 5.82 32.20 10.26
C SER A 330 7.18 31.64 10.69
N ALA A 331 7.75 32.19 11.77
CA ALA A 331 8.99 31.66 12.35
C ALA A 331 8.84 30.22 12.89
N GLU A 332 7.66 29.89 13.40
CA GLU A 332 7.28 28.54 13.87
C GLU A 332 6.30 27.92 12.87
N GLN A 333 6.82 27.66 11.66
CA GLN A 333 6.00 27.21 10.55
C GLN A 333 5.48 25.78 10.79
N MET A 334 4.15 25.62 10.84
CA MET A 334 3.49 24.33 10.94
C MET A 334 2.60 24.11 9.70
N VAL A 335 2.78 22.99 9.01
CA VAL A 335 1.87 22.53 7.96
C VAL A 335 1.48 21.10 8.24
N ILE A 336 0.19 20.87 8.39
CA ILE A 336 -0.40 19.56 8.70
C ILE A 336 -0.96 18.99 7.40
N MET A 337 -0.54 17.78 7.06
CA MET A 337 -1.20 16.99 6.02
C MET A 337 -2.34 16.19 6.63
N GLY A 338 -3.55 16.42 6.13
CA GLY A 338 -4.80 15.95 6.72
C GLY A 338 -5.49 17.04 7.54
N GLY A 339 -6.31 16.64 8.50
CA GLY A 339 -6.97 17.55 9.44
C GLY A 339 -6.35 17.48 10.84
N PRO A 340 -6.84 18.29 11.79
CA PRO A 340 -6.21 18.46 13.09
C PRO A 340 -6.23 17.21 13.99
N LEU A 341 -7.15 16.25 13.78
CA LEU A 341 -7.26 15.07 14.64
C LEU A 341 -6.47 13.88 14.12
N MET A 342 -6.59 13.57 12.82
CA MET A 342 -5.90 12.42 12.20
C MET A 342 -4.60 12.76 11.48
N GLY A 343 -4.40 14.03 11.10
CA GLY A 343 -3.26 14.48 10.32
C GLY A 343 -1.92 14.39 11.06
N PHE A 344 -0.87 14.79 10.36
CA PHE A 344 0.47 14.90 10.92
C PHE A 344 1.20 16.11 10.33
N THR A 345 2.10 16.68 11.13
CA THR A 345 2.93 17.80 10.70
C THR A 345 3.96 17.32 9.69
N LEU A 346 4.04 18.03 8.56
CA LEU A 346 5.03 17.80 7.53
C LEU A 346 6.41 18.29 8.01
N PRO A 347 7.46 17.46 7.88
CA PRO A 347 8.80 17.87 8.29
C PRO A 347 9.46 18.87 7.32
N TRP A 348 8.99 18.95 6.07
CA TRP A 348 9.38 19.94 5.07
C TRP A 348 8.26 20.11 4.03
N LEU A 349 8.29 21.23 3.30
CA LEU A 349 7.28 21.55 2.28
C LEU A 349 7.59 20.99 0.88
N ASP A 350 8.81 20.49 0.66
CA ASP A 350 9.18 19.92 -0.64
C ASP A 350 8.74 18.45 -0.78
N VAL A 351 7.96 17.93 0.18
CA VAL A 351 7.29 16.63 0.04
C VAL A 351 6.29 16.67 -1.11
N PRO A 352 6.10 15.55 -1.84
CA PRO A 352 5.08 15.46 -2.87
C PRO A 352 3.68 15.28 -2.30
N VAL A 353 2.70 15.86 -2.99
CA VAL A 353 1.28 15.51 -2.87
C VAL A 353 1.09 14.08 -3.37
N VAL A 354 0.49 13.22 -2.56
CA VAL A 354 0.24 11.81 -2.91
C VAL A 354 -1.26 11.50 -2.93
N LYS A 355 -1.63 10.28 -3.36
CA LYS A 355 -3.04 9.85 -3.47
C LYS A 355 -3.86 10.05 -2.20
N ILE A 356 -3.23 10.13 -1.03
CA ILE A 356 -3.89 10.27 0.28
C ILE A 356 -3.86 11.71 0.84
N THR A 357 -3.23 12.66 0.15
CA THR A 357 -3.19 14.08 0.55
C THR A 357 -4.53 14.75 0.26
N ASN A 358 -5.45 14.78 1.21
CA ASN A 358 -6.78 15.42 1.04
C ASN A 358 -6.82 16.87 1.52
N CYS A 359 -5.96 17.25 2.45
CA CYS A 359 -5.91 18.59 3.04
C CYS A 359 -4.47 18.96 3.39
N LEU A 360 -4.15 20.23 3.21
CA LEU A 360 -2.95 20.91 3.70
C LEU A 360 -3.44 22.08 4.56
N LEU A 361 -3.36 21.88 5.87
CA LEU A 361 -3.73 22.86 6.88
C LEU A 361 -2.47 23.58 7.33
N ALA A 362 -2.39 24.88 7.11
CA ALA A 362 -1.29 25.73 7.58
C ALA A 362 -1.85 26.75 8.58
N PRO A 363 -2.00 26.33 9.86
CA PRO A 363 -2.66 27.16 10.84
C PRO A 363 -1.70 28.21 11.41
N SER A 364 -2.26 29.29 11.95
CA SER A 364 -1.47 30.21 12.78
C SER A 364 -1.22 29.63 14.17
N LEU A 365 -0.28 30.23 14.91
CA LEU A 365 -0.05 29.90 16.32
C LEU A 365 -1.28 30.17 17.21
N SER A 366 -2.11 31.16 16.84
CA SER A 366 -3.36 31.44 17.57
C SER A 366 -4.46 30.44 17.25
N GLU A 367 -4.50 29.92 16.02
CA GLU A 367 -5.55 29.02 15.53
C GLU A 367 -5.50 27.64 16.17
N MET A 368 -4.29 27.10 16.40
CA MET A 368 -4.11 25.81 17.10
C MET A 368 -4.13 25.94 18.63
N GLY A 369 -4.06 27.17 19.15
CA GLY A 369 -3.86 27.44 20.57
C GLY A 369 -2.41 27.19 21.03
N LYS A 370 -2.11 27.57 22.27
CA LYS A 370 -0.80 27.29 22.87
C LYS A 370 -0.66 25.80 23.15
N GLU A 371 0.49 25.24 22.80
CA GLU A 371 0.85 23.88 23.17
C GLU A 371 0.83 23.77 24.71
N GLN A 372 -0.01 22.87 25.22
CA GLN A 372 -0.14 22.64 26.65
C GLN A 372 0.75 21.47 27.04
N GLU A 373 1.45 21.59 28.16
CA GLU A 373 2.31 20.50 28.65
C GLU A 373 1.50 19.26 29.01
N GLU A 374 2.00 18.08 28.62
CA GLU A 374 1.45 16.78 29.05
C GLU A 374 1.48 16.69 30.58
N GLN A 375 0.31 16.54 31.20
CA GLN A 375 0.15 16.32 32.63
C GLN A 375 -0.12 14.83 32.92
N GLY A 376 0.03 14.44 34.19
CA GLY A 376 -0.31 13.08 34.63
C GLY A 376 -1.78 12.74 34.42
N CYS A 377 -2.08 11.48 34.07
CA CYS A 377 -3.45 11.00 33.92
C CYS A 377 -4.20 11.04 35.25
N ILE A 378 -5.27 11.84 35.35
CA ILE A 378 -6.12 11.98 36.55
C ILE A 378 -7.25 10.93 36.64
N ARG A 379 -7.27 9.97 35.70
CA ARG A 379 -8.27 8.91 35.60
C ARG A 379 -9.75 9.33 35.52
N CYS A 380 -10.05 10.43 34.83
CA CYS A 380 -11.43 10.96 34.71
C CYS A 380 -12.38 10.18 33.77
N SER A 381 -11.90 9.13 33.10
CA SER A 381 -12.67 8.29 32.13
C SER A 381 -13.21 8.98 30.86
N ALA A 382 -13.10 10.30 30.71
CA ALA A 382 -13.58 11.02 29.51
C ALA A 382 -13.10 10.41 28.18
N CYS A 383 -11.86 9.91 28.13
CA CYS A 383 -11.29 9.26 26.95
C CYS A 383 -12.01 7.96 26.55
N ALA A 384 -12.56 7.21 27.51
CA ALA A 384 -13.34 5.99 27.26
C ALA A 384 -14.72 6.37 26.73
N ASP A 385 -15.39 7.33 27.38
CA ASP A 385 -16.71 7.82 26.95
C ASP A 385 -16.69 8.38 25.52
N ALA A 386 -15.59 9.04 25.13
CA ALA A 386 -15.42 9.58 23.78
C ALA A 386 -14.99 8.53 22.74
N CYS A 387 -14.58 7.32 23.14
CA CYS A 387 -13.99 6.35 22.22
C CYS A 387 -15.06 5.71 21.31
N PRO A 388 -15.02 5.94 19.98
CA PRO A 388 -16.02 5.40 19.07
C PRO A 388 -15.80 3.91 18.73
N ALA A 389 -14.74 3.31 19.27
CA ALA A 389 -14.40 1.91 19.11
C ALA A 389 -14.61 1.11 20.41
N ASP A 390 -15.22 1.73 21.43
CA ASP A 390 -15.50 1.12 22.74
C ASP A 390 -14.25 0.49 23.38
N LEU A 391 -13.12 1.19 23.27
CA LEU A 391 -11.85 0.80 23.91
C LEU A 391 -11.70 1.50 25.26
N LEU A 392 -10.66 1.11 26.00
CA LEU A 392 -10.25 1.77 27.24
C LEU A 392 -8.91 2.52 27.04
N PRO A 393 -8.90 3.72 26.42
CA PRO A 393 -7.66 4.45 26.13
C PRO A 393 -6.78 4.70 27.36
N GLN A 394 -7.40 4.91 28.53
CA GLN A 394 -6.65 5.06 29.78
C GLN A 394 -5.78 3.83 30.08
N GLN A 395 -6.31 2.61 29.94
CA GLN A 395 -5.53 1.39 30.19
C GLN A 395 -4.49 1.17 29.09
N LEU A 396 -4.89 1.35 27.83
CA LEU A 396 -3.99 1.26 26.69
C LEU A 396 -2.80 2.21 26.83
N TYR A 397 -3.02 3.44 27.31
CA TYR A 397 -1.94 4.40 27.56
C TYR A 397 -0.91 3.87 28.56
N TRP A 398 -1.36 3.32 29.70
CA TRP A 398 -0.44 2.76 30.69
C TRP A 398 0.32 1.55 30.16
N PHE A 399 -0.31 0.71 29.34
CA PHE A 399 0.37 -0.43 28.70
C PHE A 399 1.39 0.03 27.66
N SER A 400 1.02 0.98 26.79
CA SER A 400 1.94 1.55 25.79
C SER A 400 3.11 2.27 26.44
N LYS A 401 2.85 3.16 27.42
CA LYS A 401 3.90 3.88 28.15
C LYS A 401 4.83 2.94 28.92
N GLY A 402 4.30 1.82 29.39
CA GLY A 402 5.06 0.78 30.08
C GLY A 402 5.68 -0.28 29.16
N GLN A 403 5.59 -0.16 27.83
CA GLN A 403 6.05 -1.17 26.85
C GLN A 403 5.50 -2.58 27.11
N GLN A 404 4.26 -2.67 27.60
CA GLN A 404 3.58 -3.93 27.91
C GLN A 404 2.78 -4.42 26.70
N HIS A 405 3.49 -4.78 25.62
CA HIS A 405 2.95 -5.13 24.31
C HIS A 405 1.88 -6.22 24.32
N ASP A 406 2.08 -7.25 25.15
CA ASP A 406 1.12 -8.35 25.29
C ASP A 406 -0.20 -7.87 25.89
N LYS A 407 -0.15 -6.98 26.88
CA LYS A 407 -1.35 -6.42 27.50
C LYS A 407 -2.05 -5.45 26.56
N ALA A 408 -1.31 -4.59 25.85
CA ALA A 408 -1.87 -3.72 24.83
C ALA A 408 -2.59 -4.53 23.72
N THR A 409 -1.98 -5.64 23.30
CA THR A 409 -2.59 -6.58 22.34
C THR A 409 -3.85 -7.23 22.92
N ALA A 410 -3.80 -7.72 24.16
CA ALA A 410 -4.95 -8.34 24.84
C ALA A 410 -6.12 -7.36 25.05
N HIS A 411 -5.86 -6.06 25.09
CA HIS A 411 -6.87 -4.99 25.16
C HIS A 411 -7.21 -4.42 23.79
N ASN A 412 -6.99 -5.20 22.72
CA ASN A 412 -7.43 -4.90 21.35
C ASN A 412 -6.91 -3.56 20.80
N LEU A 413 -5.66 -3.17 21.13
CA LEU A 413 -5.07 -1.94 20.57
C LEU A 413 -5.16 -1.87 19.04
N SER A 414 -5.12 -3.01 18.34
CA SER A 414 -5.27 -3.07 16.89
C SER A 414 -6.60 -2.53 16.36
N ASP A 415 -7.66 -2.49 17.17
CA ASP A 415 -8.96 -1.91 16.80
C ASP A 415 -9.00 -0.39 16.91
N CYS A 416 -8.03 0.23 17.59
CA CYS A 416 -7.94 1.68 17.66
C CYS A 416 -7.85 2.25 16.24
N ILE A 417 -8.73 3.19 15.89
CA ILE A 417 -8.73 3.81 14.55
C ILE A 417 -7.92 5.11 14.48
N GLU A 418 -7.20 5.46 15.56
CA GLU A 418 -6.30 6.63 15.62
C GLU A 418 -7.01 7.96 15.31
N CYS A 419 -8.29 8.06 15.68
CA CYS A 419 -9.13 9.24 15.38
C CYS A 419 -8.88 10.45 16.30
N GLY A 420 -8.05 10.36 17.34
CA GLY A 420 -7.78 11.53 18.18
C GLY A 420 -8.90 11.96 19.14
N ALA A 421 -10.12 11.41 19.04
CA ALA A 421 -11.23 11.78 19.92
C ALA A 421 -10.89 11.68 21.42
N CYS A 422 -10.15 10.64 21.81
CA CYS A 422 -9.70 10.45 23.19
C CYS A 422 -8.66 11.47 23.65
N ALA A 423 -7.79 11.94 22.74
CA ALA A 423 -6.78 12.95 23.06
C ALA A 423 -7.42 14.34 23.16
N TRP A 424 -8.39 14.63 22.28
CA TRP A 424 -9.15 15.88 22.26
C TRP A 424 -9.86 16.18 23.59
N VAL A 425 -10.48 15.16 24.20
CA VAL A 425 -11.23 15.33 25.46
C VAL A 425 -10.36 15.21 26.72
N CYS A 426 -9.05 14.98 26.58
CA CYS A 426 -8.19 14.71 27.73
C CYS A 426 -7.85 16.00 28.48
N PRO A 427 -8.29 16.19 29.74
CA PRO A 427 -7.96 17.39 30.51
C PRO A 427 -6.47 17.48 30.88
N SER A 428 -5.73 16.36 30.80
CA SER A 428 -4.29 16.29 31.05
C SER A 428 -3.45 16.52 29.80
N ASN A 429 -4.06 16.83 28.64
CA ASN A 429 -3.36 17.04 27.36
C ASN A 429 -2.44 15.88 26.96
N ILE A 430 -2.81 14.64 27.29
CA ILE A 430 -2.01 13.46 26.95
C ILE A 430 -2.21 13.15 25.46
N PRO A 431 -1.13 13.08 24.64
CA PRO A 431 -1.22 12.78 23.21
C PRO A 431 -1.44 11.28 22.97
N LEU A 432 -2.56 10.74 23.44
CA LEU A 432 -2.88 9.30 23.47
C LEU A 432 -2.65 8.60 22.13
N VAL A 433 -3.01 9.24 21.01
CA VAL A 433 -2.86 8.66 19.67
C VAL A 433 -1.39 8.45 19.29
N GLN A 434 -0.48 9.33 19.73
CA GLN A 434 0.95 9.17 19.44
C GLN A 434 1.50 7.91 20.12
N TYR A 435 1.17 7.71 21.40
CA TYR A 435 1.51 6.48 22.13
C TYR A 435 0.94 5.23 21.46
N PHE A 436 -0.31 5.28 21.00
CA PHE A 436 -0.95 4.13 20.33
C PHE A 436 -0.34 3.84 18.96
N ARG A 437 0.01 4.86 18.18
CA ARG A 437 0.71 4.71 16.89
C ARG A 437 2.08 4.06 17.08
N GLN A 438 2.84 4.55 18.05
CA GLN A 438 4.15 3.99 18.40
C GLN A 438 4.01 2.52 18.82
N GLU A 439 3.13 2.23 19.78
CA GLU A 439 2.93 0.89 20.31
C GLU A 439 2.49 -0.10 19.22
N LYS A 440 1.59 0.31 18.32
CA LYS A 440 1.20 -0.52 17.16
C LYS A 440 2.37 -0.80 16.23
N ALA A 441 3.22 0.19 15.98
CA ALA A 441 4.40 0.02 15.14
C ALA A 441 5.41 -0.96 15.78
N GLU A 442 5.61 -0.87 17.10
CA GLU A 442 6.45 -1.79 17.87
C GLU A 442 5.89 -3.22 17.86
N ILE A 443 4.59 -3.41 18.14
CA ILE A 443 3.93 -4.72 18.05
C ILE A 443 4.06 -5.30 16.63
N ALA A 444 3.91 -4.48 15.59
CA ALA A 444 4.07 -4.92 14.21
C ALA A 444 5.52 -5.34 13.91
N ALA A 445 6.51 -4.60 14.40
CA ALA A 445 7.92 -4.94 14.24
C ALA A 445 8.26 -6.27 14.93
N ILE A 446 7.79 -6.48 16.16
CA ILE A 446 7.97 -7.73 16.92
C ILE A 446 7.35 -8.91 16.15
N ARG A 447 6.12 -8.75 15.63
CA ARG A 447 5.44 -9.80 14.85
C ARG A 447 6.19 -10.13 13.56
N GLU A 448 6.71 -9.11 12.88
CA GLU A 448 7.46 -9.29 11.64
C GLU A 448 8.81 -9.98 11.88
N GLU A 449 9.51 -9.65 12.96
CA GLU A 449 10.73 -10.34 13.37
C GLU A 449 10.45 -11.80 13.72
N ALA A 450 9.41 -12.06 14.51
CA ALA A 450 8.98 -13.42 14.84
C ALA A 450 8.63 -14.24 13.59
N ARG A 451 7.95 -13.63 12.61
CA ARG A 451 7.65 -14.26 11.31
C ARG A 451 8.93 -14.59 10.54
N ARG A 452 9.87 -13.64 10.44
CA ARG A 452 11.16 -13.87 9.76
C ARG A 452 11.97 -14.97 10.43
N ALA A 453 11.98 -15.01 11.76
CA ALA A 453 12.63 -16.07 12.52
C ALA A 453 11.99 -17.44 12.27
N ALA A 454 10.65 -17.52 12.26
CA ALA A 454 9.91 -18.73 11.95
C ALA A 454 10.18 -19.23 10.51
N GLU A 455 10.20 -18.33 9.53
CA GLU A 455 10.52 -18.66 8.13
C GLU A 455 11.98 -19.11 7.98
N ALA A 456 12.92 -18.45 8.66
CA ALA A 456 14.32 -18.86 8.67
C ALA A 456 14.49 -20.25 9.29
N LYS A 457 13.80 -20.53 10.40
CA LYS A 457 13.78 -21.85 11.04
C LYS A 457 13.20 -22.92 10.10
N ALA A 458 12.08 -22.65 9.46
CA ALA A 458 11.46 -23.57 8.49
C ALA A 458 12.40 -23.87 7.30
N ARG A 459 13.09 -22.84 6.77
CA ARG A 459 14.10 -23.01 5.71
C ARG A 459 15.29 -23.86 6.16
N PHE A 460 15.75 -23.66 7.40
CA PHE A 460 16.85 -24.43 7.98
C PHE A 460 16.46 -25.91 8.18
N GLU A 461 15.30 -26.17 8.78
CA GLU A 461 14.78 -27.53 8.99
C GLU A 461 14.56 -28.26 7.65
N ALA A 462 14.00 -27.58 6.64
CA ALA A 462 13.82 -28.14 5.30
C ALA A 462 15.17 -28.49 4.63
N ARG A 463 16.20 -27.65 4.81
CA ARG A 463 17.56 -27.94 4.32
C ARG A 463 18.17 -29.14 5.04
N GLN A 464 17.99 -29.24 6.35
CA GLN A 464 18.51 -30.36 7.14
C GLN A 464 17.86 -31.69 6.74
N GLN A 465 16.54 -31.70 6.59
CA GLN A 465 15.81 -32.87 6.08
C GLN A 465 16.27 -33.28 4.68
N ARG A 466 16.55 -32.32 3.79
CA ARG A 466 17.11 -32.62 2.46
C ARG A 466 18.48 -33.29 2.55
N LEU A 467 19.37 -32.76 3.37
CA LEU A 467 20.72 -33.33 3.58
C LEU A 467 20.67 -34.73 4.20
N GLU A 468 19.75 -34.97 5.14
CA GLU A 468 19.54 -36.30 5.72
C GLU A 468 19.01 -37.31 4.71
N ARG A 469 18.06 -36.90 3.85
CA ARG A 469 17.57 -37.74 2.74
C ARG A 469 18.67 -38.06 1.72
N GLU A 470 19.48 -37.07 1.34
CA GLU A 470 20.62 -37.28 0.44
C GLU A 470 21.67 -38.22 1.06
N LYS A 471 21.97 -38.06 2.36
CA LYS A 471 22.88 -38.95 3.09
C LYS A 471 22.34 -40.38 3.17
N ALA A 472 21.05 -40.55 3.48
CA ALA A 472 20.39 -41.85 3.50
C ALA A 472 20.37 -42.51 2.12
N ALA A 473 20.01 -41.77 1.07
CA ALA A 473 20.05 -42.26 -0.30
C ALA A 473 21.48 -42.65 -0.74
N ARG A 474 22.50 -41.89 -0.33
CA ARG A 474 23.90 -42.22 -0.59
C ARG A 474 24.34 -43.49 0.14
N LEU A 475 23.96 -43.64 1.41
CA LEU A 475 24.22 -44.86 2.19
C LEU A 475 23.53 -46.08 1.55
N GLU A 476 22.30 -45.92 1.08
CA GLU A 476 21.56 -46.99 0.42
C GLU A 476 22.20 -47.39 -0.91
N ARG A 477 22.63 -46.41 -1.73
CA ARG A 477 23.43 -46.68 -2.94
C ARG A 477 24.74 -47.41 -2.62
N HIS A 478 25.43 -47.02 -1.55
CA HIS A 478 26.64 -47.72 -1.11
C HIS A 478 26.35 -49.15 -0.64
N LYS A 479 25.24 -49.40 0.06
CA LYS A 479 24.82 -50.76 0.45
C LYS A 479 24.45 -51.62 -0.77
N GLN A 480 23.71 -51.05 -1.73
CA GLN A 480 23.34 -51.72 -2.98
C GLN A 480 24.59 -52.05 -3.83
N ALA A 481 25.56 -51.14 -3.87
CA ALA A 481 26.85 -51.39 -4.53
C ALA A 481 27.76 -52.37 -3.76
N ALA A 482 27.52 -52.57 -2.46
CA ALA A 482 28.24 -53.52 -1.62
C ALA A 482 27.60 -54.93 -1.60
N VAL A 483 26.54 -55.16 -2.37
CA VAL A 483 26.03 -56.52 -2.62
C VAL A 483 27.14 -57.31 -3.28
N GLN A 484 27.56 -58.40 -2.62
CA GLN A 484 28.66 -59.25 -3.06
C GLN A 484 28.39 -59.81 -4.45
N PRO A 485 29.44 -60.04 -5.27
CA PRO A 485 29.29 -60.70 -6.57
C PRO A 485 28.55 -62.03 -6.39
N ALA A 486 27.68 -62.38 -7.35
CA ALA A 486 27.01 -63.67 -7.39
C ALA A 486 28.05 -64.80 -7.32
N ALA A 487 27.67 -65.99 -6.85
CA ALA A 487 28.59 -67.11 -6.65
C ALA A 487 29.43 -67.46 -7.90
N GLU A 488 28.89 -67.23 -9.11
CA GLU A 488 29.59 -67.40 -10.39
C GLU A 488 30.79 -66.46 -10.57
N ASP A 489 30.74 -65.24 -10.03
CA ASP A 489 31.86 -64.29 -10.09
C ASP A 489 32.98 -64.65 -9.10
N LYS A 490 32.69 -65.37 -8.01
CA LYS A 490 33.74 -65.84 -7.07
C LYS A 490 34.63 -66.92 -7.69
N GLU A 491 34.07 -67.77 -8.56
CA GLU A 491 34.85 -68.74 -9.33
C GLU A 491 35.66 -68.08 -10.44
N ALA A 492 35.10 -67.10 -11.15
CA ALA A 492 35.83 -66.33 -12.15
C ALA A 492 36.98 -65.51 -11.54
N ILE A 493 36.76 -64.89 -10.38
CA ILE A 493 37.77 -64.11 -9.65
C ILE A 493 38.84 -65.03 -9.04
N SER A 494 38.47 -66.20 -8.50
CA SER A 494 39.46 -67.17 -7.97
C SER A 494 40.31 -67.80 -9.08
N ALA A 495 39.71 -68.08 -10.24
CA ALA A 495 40.42 -68.53 -11.44
C ALA A 495 41.36 -67.46 -12.01
N ALA A 496 40.98 -66.19 -11.96
CA ALA A 496 41.84 -65.07 -12.35
C ALA A 496 42.99 -64.85 -11.34
N LEU A 497 42.74 -64.95 -10.04
CA LEU A 497 43.76 -64.85 -8.98
C LEU A 497 44.75 -66.03 -9.01
N ALA A 498 44.30 -67.24 -9.37
CA ALA A 498 45.18 -68.39 -9.59
C ALA A 498 46.14 -68.15 -10.77
N ARG A 499 45.65 -67.56 -11.88
CA ARG A 499 46.48 -67.21 -13.05
C ARG A 499 47.50 -66.09 -12.78
N VAL A 500 47.23 -65.21 -11.80
CA VAL A 500 48.17 -64.18 -11.37
C VAL A 500 49.19 -64.72 -10.37
N ARG A 501 48.79 -65.65 -9.49
CA ARG A 501 49.70 -66.36 -8.58
C ARG A 501 50.74 -67.22 -9.31
N ASP A 502 50.37 -67.85 -10.42
CA ASP A 502 51.31 -68.60 -11.26
C ASP A 502 52.27 -67.71 -12.08
N LYS A 503 52.08 -66.38 -12.07
CA LYS A 503 52.89 -65.42 -12.84
C LYS A 503 53.72 -64.46 -11.99
N GLN A 504 53.79 -64.62 -10.66
CA GLN A 504 54.63 -63.76 -9.82
C GLN A 504 55.70 -64.57 -9.08
N GLN A 505 56.92 -64.49 -9.63
CA GLN A 505 58.18 -64.72 -8.92
C GLN A 505 58.24 -63.84 -7.65
N PRO A 506 58.83 -64.31 -6.54
CA PRO A 506 58.85 -63.58 -5.29
C PRO A 506 59.81 -62.38 -5.38
N ALA A 507 59.26 -61.17 -5.54
CA ALA A 507 59.99 -59.96 -5.20
C ALA A 507 59.99 -59.81 -3.67
N GLY A 508 61.18 -59.77 -3.08
CA GLY A 508 61.39 -59.74 -1.63
C GLY A 508 60.79 -58.52 -0.91
N PRO A 509 60.73 -58.56 0.44
CA PRO A 509 60.07 -57.55 1.24
C PRO A 509 60.76 -56.18 1.12
N VAL A 510 59.99 -55.16 0.75
CA VAL A 510 60.44 -53.76 0.79
C VAL A 510 60.56 -53.34 2.26
N VAL A 511 61.80 -53.22 2.72
CA VAL A 511 62.14 -52.68 4.05
C VAL A 511 62.16 -51.15 3.94
N VAL A 512 61.22 -50.49 4.60
CA VAL A 512 61.19 -49.02 4.73
C VAL A 512 61.99 -48.64 5.98
N GLN A 513 63.19 -48.05 5.78
CA GLN A 513 63.97 -47.46 6.87
C GLN A 513 63.39 -46.08 7.25
N ALA A 514 63.11 -45.87 8.54
CA ALA A 514 62.61 -44.59 9.03
C ALA A 514 63.70 -43.51 8.94
N GLY A 515 63.45 -42.44 8.18
CA GLY A 515 64.30 -41.23 8.15
C GLY A 515 64.84 -40.78 6.79
N ALA A 516 64.51 -41.45 5.67
CA ALA A 516 64.88 -40.98 4.33
C ALA A 516 63.64 -40.51 3.55
N GLU A 517 63.71 -39.33 2.91
CA GLU A 517 62.65 -38.81 2.05
C GLU A 517 62.49 -39.70 0.79
N PRO A 518 61.27 -40.11 0.43
CA PRO A 518 61.04 -40.87 -0.78
C PRO A 518 61.26 -39.99 -2.02
N ASP A 519 62.09 -40.46 -2.96
CA ASP A 519 62.33 -39.81 -4.25
C ASP A 519 61.05 -39.84 -5.12
N ASN A 520 60.26 -38.78 -4.97
CA ASN A 520 58.99 -38.58 -5.68
C ASN A 520 59.18 -37.83 -7.01
N SER A 521 60.41 -37.71 -7.52
CA SER A 521 60.73 -36.99 -8.76
C SER A 521 59.88 -37.46 -9.95
N ALA A 522 59.69 -38.77 -10.12
CA ALA A 522 58.87 -39.34 -11.18
C ALA A 522 57.38 -38.94 -11.08
N VAL A 523 56.84 -38.83 -9.87
CA VAL A 523 55.44 -38.44 -9.62
C VAL A 523 55.23 -36.94 -9.86
N ILE A 524 56.24 -36.13 -9.55
CA ILE A 524 56.23 -34.69 -9.81
C ILE A 524 56.26 -34.42 -11.33
N VAL A 525 57.14 -35.10 -12.07
CA VAL A 525 57.21 -34.99 -13.55
C VAL A 525 55.88 -35.41 -14.19
N ALA A 526 55.26 -36.50 -13.74
CA ALA A 526 53.96 -36.94 -14.24
C ALA A 526 52.84 -35.93 -13.96
N ARG A 527 52.89 -35.23 -12.82
CA ARG A 527 51.91 -34.20 -12.45
C ARG A 527 52.06 -32.92 -13.27
N GLU A 528 53.30 -32.53 -13.60
CA GLU A 528 53.56 -31.40 -14.48
C GLU A 528 53.13 -31.68 -15.92
N ALA A 529 53.41 -32.88 -16.44
CA ALA A 529 52.94 -33.31 -17.76
C ALA A 529 51.40 -33.24 -17.89
N ARG A 530 50.66 -33.68 -16.86
CA ARG A 530 49.18 -33.55 -16.83
C ARG A 530 48.71 -32.10 -16.79
N LYS A 531 49.38 -31.23 -16.03
CA LYS A 531 49.06 -29.79 -16.00
C LYS A 531 49.35 -29.11 -17.35
N ALA A 532 50.38 -29.55 -18.07
CA ALA A 532 50.69 -29.04 -19.41
C ALA A 532 49.63 -29.46 -20.43
N GLN A 533 49.22 -30.74 -20.41
CA GLN A 533 48.14 -31.24 -21.26
C GLN A 533 46.81 -30.53 -21.02
N ALA A 534 46.45 -30.27 -19.75
CA ALA A 534 45.23 -29.54 -19.42
C ALA A 534 45.24 -28.09 -19.94
N ARG A 535 46.39 -27.40 -19.85
CA ARG A 535 46.55 -26.05 -20.40
C ARG A 535 46.48 -26.01 -21.92
N ALA A 536 47.06 -26.99 -22.60
CA ALA A 536 46.97 -27.13 -24.06
C ALA A 536 45.52 -27.33 -24.52
N ALA A 537 44.78 -28.25 -23.87
CA ALA A 537 43.37 -28.49 -24.17
C ALA A 537 42.46 -27.28 -23.91
N GLN A 538 42.80 -26.44 -22.93
CA GLN A 538 42.05 -25.23 -22.61
C GLN A 538 42.32 -24.11 -23.63
N ALA A 539 43.56 -23.99 -24.11
CA ALA A 539 43.92 -23.06 -25.19
C ALA A 539 43.29 -23.45 -26.54
N GLU A 540 43.17 -24.75 -26.81
CA GLU A 540 42.54 -25.28 -28.02
C GLU A 540 41.02 -25.02 -28.02
N LYS A 541 40.35 -25.18 -26.87
CA LYS A 541 38.94 -24.79 -26.69
C LYS A 541 38.68 -23.29 -26.84
N GLN A 542 39.63 -22.44 -26.44
CA GLN A 542 39.52 -20.99 -26.62
C GLN A 542 39.75 -20.54 -28.06
N ARG A 543 40.60 -21.25 -28.84
CA ARG A 543 40.80 -20.98 -30.26
C ARG A 543 39.62 -21.45 -31.13
N ALA A 544 38.92 -22.51 -30.73
CA ALA A 544 37.71 -22.97 -31.41
C ALA A 544 36.48 -22.07 -31.21
N ALA A 545 36.51 -21.15 -30.24
CA ALA A 545 35.39 -20.26 -29.92
C ALA A 545 35.42 -18.89 -30.65
N VAL A 546 36.43 -18.61 -31.50
CA VAL A 546 36.64 -17.30 -32.14
C VAL A 546 36.77 -17.42 -33.68
N GLN A 547 35.91 -18.21 -34.32
CA GLN A 547 35.65 -18.07 -35.76
C GLN A 547 34.20 -17.62 -35.98
N PRO A 548 33.97 -16.50 -36.70
CA PRO A 548 32.62 -16.04 -37.04
C PRO A 548 32.16 -16.76 -38.31
N ASP A 549 31.08 -17.53 -38.23
CA ASP A 549 30.42 -18.06 -39.43
C ASP A 549 29.17 -17.24 -39.74
N ALA A 550 29.15 -16.70 -40.95
CA ALA A 550 28.09 -15.87 -41.50
C ALA A 550 27.12 -16.74 -42.30
N SER A 551 25.90 -16.92 -41.81
CA SER A 551 24.71 -17.15 -42.65
C SER A 551 23.43 -17.05 -41.81
N GLU A 552 22.50 -16.23 -42.29
CA GLU A 552 21.14 -16.06 -41.75
C GLU A 552 20.28 -17.31 -42.03
N SER A 553 19.49 -17.79 -41.05
CA SER A 553 18.03 -18.01 -41.19
C SER A 553 17.39 -18.83 -40.04
N ALA A 554 16.21 -18.34 -39.63
CA ALA A 554 15.06 -18.99 -38.98
C ALA A 554 15.01 -19.24 -37.44
N ASP A 555 14.04 -18.56 -36.83
CA ASP A 555 13.50 -18.55 -35.45
C ASP A 555 12.41 -19.64 -35.24
N PRO A 556 12.33 -20.30 -34.06
CA PRO A 556 11.01 -20.68 -33.54
C PRO A 556 10.90 -20.61 -31.99
N ARG A 557 10.96 -19.41 -31.40
CA ARG A 557 10.45 -19.12 -30.04
C ARG A 557 9.65 -17.82 -29.94
N LYS A 558 9.13 -17.33 -31.07
CA LYS A 558 8.02 -16.37 -31.10
C LYS A 558 6.80 -16.99 -31.79
N ALA A 559 5.89 -17.50 -30.97
CA ALA A 559 4.47 -17.65 -31.28
C ALA A 559 3.70 -17.12 -30.07
#